data_AF-A0A8H3IDH5-F1
#
_entry.id   AF-A0A8H3IDH5-F1
#
_cell.length_a   1.000
_cell.length_b   1.000
_cell.length_c   1.000
_cell.angle_alpha   90.00
_cell.angle_beta   90.00
_cell.angle_gamma   90.00
#
_symmetry.space_group_name_H-M   'P 1'
#
loop_
_entity.id
_entity.type
_entity.pdbx_description
1 polymer ?
#
loop_
_entity_poly.entity_id
_entity_poly.type
_entity_poly.pdbx_seq_one_letter_code
_entity_poly.pdbx_strand_id
1 'polypeptide(L)'
;MNDIESQREDNIKRNQEQLRQLGIYLTPSAGSHHVAKKSPPKKRKLQHPLAPSRSSARIASNPMRQPYVSEDQDQDQNPSRSRQQRSRPIAKKMKAPSNKRELVATAPAKDIESLRTGWTAWEPTASPPSRDQESTFHFEDQPSFTPNKSPEEMLREGCFGGSYFRPLYSRRLGTTIIDDYRELPSSWYSGLEVSKFLTSPTYDAEINKYKVSSGQSIEEWEAAGWINHTYDVRGWFQWYCRFYMGRRCEDDERQISRWRKCVGDMGRWRRTLLKKYVSMGIKEVFDDGEDEEGRDVSPVMHQTCHHWAYEVRQADLERFWKVGK
;
A
#
# COMPACT_ATOMS: atom_id res chain seq x y z
N MET A 1 -40.91 -7.86 6.04
CA MET A 1 -40.07 -6.85 5.36
C MET A 1 -38.76 -6.77 6.13
N ASN A 2 -37.63 -6.75 5.43
CA ASN A 2 -36.31 -7.07 5.99
C ASN A 2 -35.86 -6.03 7.01
N ASP A 3 -35.49 -6.48 8.20
CA ASP A 3 -34.95 -5.67 9.31
C ASP A 3 -33.74 -4.80 8.89
N ILE A 4 -33.00 -5.28 7.88
CA ILE A 4 -31.87 -4.60 7.25
C ILE A 4 -32.30 -3.37 6.42
N GLU A 5 -33.48 -3.40 5.79
CA GLU A 5 -34.01 -2.25 5.03
C GLU A 5 -34.45 -1.14 5.98
N SER A 6 -35.08 -1.49 7.11
CA SER A 6 -35.45 -0.53 8.15
C SER A 6 -34.22 0.17 8.73
N GLN A 7 -33.17 -0.59 9.08
CA GLN A 7 -31.92 -0.02 9.58
C GLN A 7 -31.22 0.89 8.55
N ARG A 8 -31.34 0.58 7.25
CA ARG A 8 -30.83 1.44 6.20
C ARG A 8 -31.60 2.76 6.12
N GLU A 9 -32.92 2.71 6.17
CA GLU A 9 -33.76 3.92 6.14
C GLU A 9 -33.51 4.82 7.36
N ASP A 10 -33.35 4.23 8.54
CA ASP A 10 -33.06 4.97 9.77
C ASP A 10 -31.68 5.64 9.73
N ASN A 11 -30.68 4.94 9.19
CA ASN A 11 -29.35 5.53 8.95
C ASN A 11 -29.39 6.66 7.92
N ILE A 12 -30.18 6.53 6.86
CA ILE A 12 -30.36 7.58 5.86
C ILE A 12 -31.03 8.81 6.49
N LYS A 13 -32.08 8.64 7.28
CA LYS A 13 -32.76 9.73 7.99
C LYS A 13 -31.84 10.45 8.98
N ARG A 14 -31.06 9.68 9.75
CA ARG A 14 -30.09 10.22 10.71
C ARG A 14 -29.03 11.08 10.03
N ASN A 15 -28.48 10.59 8.91
CA ASN A 15 -27.50 11.33 8.12
C ASN A 15 -28.11 12.60 7.48
N GLN A 16 -29.36 12.53 7.01
CA GLN A 16 -30.06 13.71 6.48
C GLN A 16 -30.28 14.79 7.54
N GLU A 17 -30.65 14.39 8.76
CA GLU A 17 -30.84 15.35 9.87
C GLU A 17 -29.51 15.97 10.31
N GLN A 18 -28.43 15.19 10.34
CA GLN A 18 -27.08 15.73 10.61
C GLN A 18 -26.66 16.76 9.57
N LEU A 19 -26.92 16.51 8.28
CA LEU A 19 -26.64 17.48 7.21
C LEU A 19 -27.47 18.75 7.36
N ARG A 20 -28.72 18.61 7.82
CA ARG A 20 -29.62 19.75 8.09
C ARG A 20 -29.15 20.59 9.27
N GLN A 21 -28.72 19.96 10.36
CA GLN A 21 -28.15 20.64 11.54
C GLN A 21 -26.85 21.38 11.20
N LEU A 22 -26.06 20.86 10.27
CA LEU A 22 -24.83 21.50 9.78
C LEU A 22 -25.08 22.59 8.73
N GLY A 23 -26.35 22.90 8.40
CA GLY A 23 -26.71 23.94 7.43
C GLY A 23 -26.35 23.61 5.98
N ILE A 24 -26.07 22.34 5.66
CA ILE A 24 -25.73 21.88 4.31
C ILE A 24 -27.01 21.51 3.59
N TYR A 25 -27.61 22.46 2.88
CA TYR A 25 -28.78 22.22 2.03
C TYR A 25 -28.34 21.79 0.62
N LEU A 26 -28.62 20.55 0.23
CA LEU A 26 -28.62 20.16 -1.19
C LEU A 26 -29.88 20.74 -1.84
N THR A 27 -29.78 21.93 -2.41
CA THR A 27 -30.84 22.47 -3.26
C THR A 27 -30.76 21.81 -4.65
N PRO A 28 -31.86 21.27 -5.20
CA PRO A 28 -31.92 20.97 -6.62
C PRO A 28 -31.88 22.30 -7.38
N SER A 29 -30.82 22.53 -8.16
CA SER A 29 -30.71 23.71 -9.01
C SER A 29 -31.84 23.72 -10.05
N ALA A 30 -32.78 24.65 -9.89
CA ALA A 30 -33.78 25.01 -10.88
C ALA A 30 -33.16 25.97 -11.90
N GLY A 31 -32.61 25.41 -12.97
CA GLY A 31 -32.18 26.14 -14.16
C GLY A 31 -32.83 25.52 -15.41
N SER A 32 -33.87 26.17 -15.90
CA SER A 32 -34.60 25.79 -17.12
C SER A 32 -33.75 26.04 -18.37
N HIS A 33 -33.45 24.97 -19.11
CA HIS A 33 -33.36 25.03 -20.57
C HIS A 33 -34.25 23.92 -21.13
N HIS A 34 -35.38 24.32 -21.70
CA HIS A 34 -36.23 23.46 -22.51
C HIS A 34 -35.46 23.01 -23.76
N VAL A 35 -35.05 21.74 -23.78
CA VAL A 35 -34.85 20.98 -25.01
C VAL A 35 -35.70 19.72 -24.88
N ALA A 36 -36.67 19.58 -25.78
CA ALA A 36 -37.63 18.50 -25.80
C ALA A 36 -36.93 17.12 -25.80
N LYS A 37 -37.08 16.35 -24.72
CA LYS A 37 -36.69 14.94 -24.68
C LYS A 37 -37.90 14.09 -25.05
N LYS A 38 -37.81 13.45 -26.23
CA LYS A 38 -38.69 12.35 -26.65
C LYS A 38 -38.68 11.25 -25.57
N SER A 39 -39.86 10.73 -25.25
CA SER A 39 -40.05 9.56 -24.38
C SER A 39 -39.27 8.34 -24.88
N PRO A 40 -38.63 7.55 -24.00
CA PRO A 40 -37.92 6.34 -24.41
C PRO A 40 -38.93 5.26 -24.85
N PRO A 41 -38.63 4.46 -25.90
CA PRO A 41 -39.51 3.38 -26.30
C PRO A 41 -39.52 2.28 -25.23
N LYS A 42 -40.72 1.75 -24.95
CA LYS A 42 -40.95 0.58 -24.09
C LYS A 42 -40.08 -0.59 -24.57
N LYS A 43 -39.21 -1.12 -23.70
CA LYS A 43 -38.42 -2.32 -24.00
C LYS A 43 -39.35 -3.52 -24.19
N ARG A 44 -39.31 -4.13 -25.37
CA ARG A 44 -39.92 -5.44 -25.65
C ARG A 44 -39.27 -6.51 -24.78
N LYS A 45 -40.12 -7.36 -24.17
CA LYS A 45 -39.73 -8.57 -23.43
C LYS A 45 -39.07 -9.55 -24.42
N LEU A 46 -37.79 -9.86 -24.23
CA LEU A 46 -37.08 -10.88 -24.99
C LEU A 46 -37.55 -12.26 -24.49
N GLN A 47 -38.17 -13.04 -25.37
CA GLN A 47 -38.32 -14.48 -25.21
C GLN A 47 -36.99 -15.14 -25.58
N HIS A 48 -36.48 -15.99 -24.70
CA HIS A 48 -35.21 -16.75 -24.72
C HIS A 48 -33.97 -16.08 -24.09
N PRO A 49 -33.26 -16.78 -23.18
CA PRO A 49 -32.10 -16.24 -22.48
C PRO A 49 -30.86 -16.27 -23.38
N LEU A 50 -30.22 -15.10 -23.54
CA LEU A 50 -28.89 -14.98 -24.16
C LEU A 50 -27.81 -15.13 -23.08
N ALA A 51 -26.79 -15.94 -23.37
CA ALA A 51 -25.66 -16.18 -22.49
C ALA A 51 -24.81 -14.90 -22.26
N PRO A 52 -24.19 -14.72 -21.08
CA PRO A 52 -23.50 -13.48 -20.72
C PRO A 52 -22.23 -13.23 -21.54
N SER A 53 -22.16 -12.08 -22.20
CA SER A 53 -20.96 -11.57 -22.90
C SER A 53 -19.97 -10.93 -21.92
N ARG A 54 -19.47 -11.73 -20.96
CA ARG A 54 -18.22 -11.53 -20.20
C ARG A 54 -18.03 -12.70 -19.25
N SER A 55 -17.46 -13.82 -19.73
CA SER A 55 -16.90 -14.83 -18.84
C SER A 55 -15.42 -14.53 -18.63
N SER A 56 -15.01 -14.43 -17.36
CA SER A 56 -13.61 -14.39 -16.98
C SER A 56 -12.94 -15.72 -17.35
N ALA A 57 -11.77 -15.65 -17.99
CA ALA A 57 -11.02 -16.77 -18.56
C ALA A 57 -10.37 -17.74 -17.53
N ARG A 58 -11.12 -18.22 -16.54
CA ARG A 58 -10.57 -19.11 -15.49
C ARG A 58 -11.25 -20.46 -15.30
N ILE A 59 -12.28 -20.79 -16.07
CA ILE A 59 -12.91 -22.13 -15.96
C ILE A 59 -13.35 -22.58 -17.36
N ALA A 60 -12.47 -23.29 -18.09
CA ALA A 60 -12.82 -24.31 -19.08
C ALA A 60 -11.55 -24.82 -19.83
N SER A 61 -10.81 -25.74 -19.21
CA SER A 61 -10.10 -26.81 -19.92
C SER A 61 -9.47 -27.77 -18.92
N ASN A 62 -10.31 -28.66 -18.38
CA ASN A 62 -9.85 -29.90 -17.78
C ASN A 62 -10.23 -31.03 -18.74
N PRO A 63 -9.28 -31.68 -19.42
CA PRO A 63 -9.46 -33.05 -19.86
C PRO A 63 -8.72 -34.00 -18.90
N MET A 64 -9.49 -34.98 -18.46
CA MET A 64 -9.14 -36.20 -17.74
C MET A 64 -7.79 -36.80 -18.17
N ARG A 65 -7.05 -37.33 -17.20
CA ARG A 65 -5.73 -37.96 -17.36
C ARG A 65 -5.84 -39.49 -17.56
N GLN A 66 -4.88 -40.02 -18.32
CA GLN A 66 -4.25 -41.38 -18.32
C GLN A 66 -4.75 -42.42 -19.34
N PRO A 67 -3.93 -43.42 -19.80
CA PRO A 67 -2.47 -43.65 -19.58
C PRO A 67 -1.60 -44.08 -20.82
N TYR A 68 -0.27 -43.99 -20.66
CA TYR A 68 0.92 -44.74 -21.20
C TYR A 68 0.77 -45.71 -22.41
N VAL A 69 1.68 -45.84 -23.42
CA VAL A 69 3.09 -46.37 -23.42
C VAL A 69 3.86 -46.05 -24.75
N SER A 70 5.21 -45.97 -24.64
CA SER A 70 6.35 -46.44 -25.51
C SER A 70 6.76 -45.82 -26.87
N GLU A 71 8.05 -45.41 -26.90
CA GLU A 71 9.12 -45.58 -27.93
C GLU A 71 9.01 -44.76 -29.25
N ASP A 72 10.05 -44.24 -29.92
CA ASP A 72 11.52 -44.27 -29.81
C ASP A 72 12.13 -43.14 -30.71
N GLN A 73 13.39 -42.78 -30.45
CA GLN A 73 14.48 -42.27 -31.34
C GLN A 73 14.36 -41.06 -32.32
N ASP A 74 15.33 -40.15 -32.10
CA ASP A 74 16.33 -39.58 -33.03
C ASP A 74 16.15 -38.27 -33.84
N GLN A 75 17.22 -37.46 -33.68
CA GLN A 75 17.96 -36.60 -34.62
C GLN A 75 17.40 -35.27 -35.16
N ASP A 76 17.99 -34.20 -34.61
CA ASP A 76 18.94 -33.27 -35.27
C ASP A 76 18.45 -32.14 -36.19
N GLN A 77 19.21 -31.05 -36.11
CA GLN A 77 19.35 -29.89 -37.02
C GLN A 77 18.49 -28.63 -36.82
N ASN A 78 19.18 -27.60 -36.33
CA ASN A 78 18.97 -26.17 -36.56
C ASN A 78 19.29 -25.85 -38.05
N PRO A 79 18.65 -24.86 -38.70
CA PRO A 79 19.31 -23.56 -38.73
C PRO A 79 18.41 -22.31 -38.75
N SER A 80 19.05 -21.24 -38.29
CA SER A 80 18.78 -19.79 -38.36
C SER A 80 17.84 -19.25 -39.47
N ARG A 81 17.02 -18.25 -39.11
CA ARG A 81 16.76 -17.06 -39.95
C ARG A 81 16.06 -15.88 -39.23
N SER A 82 16.80 -14.77 -39.19
CA SER A 82 16.42 -13.36 -39.38
C SER A 82 15.14 -12.74 -38.76
N ARG A 83 15.41 -11.81 -37.83
CA ARG A 83 14.77 -10.52 -37.55
C ARG A 83 13.83 -9.95 -38.64
N GLN A 84 12.58 -9.68 -38.28
CA GLN A 84 11.78 -8.56 -38.84
C GLN A 84 10.97 -7.86 -37.74
N GLN A 85 11.37 -6.62 -37.43
CA GLN A 85 10.57 -5.65 -36.69
C GLN A 85 9.39 -5.21 -37.55
N ARG A 86 8.16 -5.38 -37.06
CA ARG A 86 6.97 -4.75 -37.63
C ARG A 86 6.60 -3.51 -36.80
N SER A 87 6.95 -2.36 -37.35
CA SER A 87 6.46 -1.03 -36.97
C SER A 87 4.93 -0.93 -37.14
N ARG A 88 4.22 -0.49 -36.11
CA ARG A 88 2.82 -0.06 -36.21
C ARG A 88 2.72 1.48 -36.23
N PRO A 89 1.75 2.06 -36.94
CA PRO A 89 1.78 3.47 -37.33
C PRO A 89 1.27 4.41 -36.23
N ILE A 90 1.82 5.63 -36.28
CA ILE A 90 1.49 6.80 -35.47
C ILE A 90 0.05 7.25 -35.73
N ALA A 91 -0.80 7.21 -34.72
CA ALA A 91 -2.12 7.82 -34.74
C ALA A 91 -2.07 9.24 -34.14
N LYS A 92 -2.65 10.20 -34.88
CA LYS A 92 -2.63 11.64 -34.62
C LYS A 92 -3.36 12.02 -33.32
N LYS A 93 -2.75 12.96 -32.60
CA LYS A 93 -3.30 13.72 -31.46
C LYS A 93 -4.67 14.31 -31.80
N MET A 94 -5.68 14.01 -30.97
CA MET A 94 -6.84 14.88 -30.78
C MET A 94 -6.83 15.40 -29.34
N LYS A 95 -6.85 16.74 -29.20
CA LYS A 95 -6.91 17.46 -27.91
C LYS A 95 -8.24 17.15 -27.22
N ALA A 96 -8.18 16.56 -26.03
CA ALA A 96 -9.30 16.54 -25.10
C ALA A 96 -9.33 17.87 -24.30
N PRO A 97 -10.50 18.48 -24.06
CA PRO A 97 -10.61 19.75 -23.37
C PRO A 97 -10.21 19.63 -21.89
N SER A 98 -9.42 20.60 -21.45
CA SER A 98 -8.92 20.76 -20.09
C SER A 98 -10.04 21.10 -19.11
N ASN A 99 -10.44 20.15 -18.27
CA ASN A 99 -11.09 20.48 -17.00
C ASN A 99 -10.00 20.53 -15.92
N LYS A 100 -9.35 21.70 -15.80
CA LYS A 100 -8.61 22.06 -14.59
C LYS A 100 -9.65 22.22 -13.48
N ARG A 101 -9.81 21.20 -12.65
CA ARG A 101 -10.44 21.37 -11.35
C ARG A 101 -9.40 22.09 -10.50
N GLU A 102 -9.54 23.41 -10.38
CA GLU A 102 -8.77 24.21 -9.43
C GLU A 102 -9.04 23.67 -8.02
N LEU A 103 -8.08 22.92 -7.50
CA LEU A 103 -7.96 22.68 -6.07
C LEU A 103 -7.29 23.93 -5.50
N VAL A 104 -8.10 24.78 -4.90
CA VAL A 104 -7.66 26.01 -4.26
C VAL A 104 -6.78 25.64 -3.06
N ALA A 105 -5.46 25.81 -3.20
CA ALA A 105 -4.53 25.77 -2.09
C ALA A 105 -4.84 26.97 -1.16
N THR A 106 -5.26 26.69 0.07
CA THR A 106 -5.64 27.72 1.07
C THR A 106 -5.01 27.40 2.42
N ALA A 107 -3.71 27.10 2.45
CA ALA A 107 -2.92 27.30 3.66
C ALA A 107 -2.10 28.60 3.46
N PRO A 108 -2.34 29.67 4.24
CA PRO A 108 -1.49 30.86 4.18
C PRO A 108 -0.06 30.48 4.60
N ALA A 109 0.97 31.07 3.97
CA ALA A 109 2.38 30.69 4.20
C ALA A 109 2.82 30.70 5.68
N LYS A 110 2.17 31.51 6.54
CA LYS A 110 2.40 31.53 7.99
C LYS A 110 1.97 30.23 8.69
N ASP A 111 0.94 29.57 8.19
CA ASP A 111 0.48 28.26 8.67
C ASP A 111 1.47 27.16 8.27
N ILE A 112 2.06 27.24 7.08
CA ILE A 112 3.06 26.26 6.62
C ILE A 112 4.34 26.31 7.45
N GLU A 113 4.86 27.51 7.74
CA GLU A 113 6.05 27.64 8.59
C GLU A 113 5.76 27.15 10.01
N SER A 114 4.59 27.50 10.56
CA SER A 114 4.14 26.99 11.86
C SER A 114 4.04 25.45 11.87
N LEU A 115 3.50 24.85 10.82
CA LEU A 115 3.42 23.39 10.65
C LEU A 115 4.82 22.77 10.56
N ARG A 116 5.73 23.37 9.78
CA ARG A 116 7.13 22.91 9.68
C ARG A 116 7.83 22.95 11.02
N THR A 117 7.65 24.04 11.79
CA THR A 117 8.19 24.11 13.15
C THR A 117 7.55 23.09 14.07
N GLY A 118 6.24 22.85 13.95
CA GLY A 118 5.54 21.82 14.72
C GLY A 118 5.99 20.40 14.40
N TRP A 119 6.43 20.12 13.18
CA TRP A 119 6.92 18.80 12.80
C TRP A 119 8.24 18.42 13.46
N THR A 120 9.08 19.41 13.79
CA THR A 120 10.39 19.19 14.43
C THR A 120 10.37 19.53 15.92
N ALA A 121 9.39 20.30 16.39
CA ALA A 121 9.22 20.66 17.80
C ALA A 121 8.46 19.57 18.56
N TRP A 122 9.09 18.41 18.74
CA TRP A 122 8.63 17.38 19.66
C TRP A 122 9.82 16.88 20.49
N GLU A 123 9.52 16.45 21.71
CA GLU A 123 10.50 15.84 22.60
C GLU A 123 10.13 14.38 22.86
N PRO A 124 11.11 13.48 23.01
CA PRO A 124 10.86 12.11 23.45
C PRO A 124 10.16 12.11 24.81
N THR A 125 8.98 11.52 24.87
CA THR A 125 8.21 11.36 26.12
C THR A 125 8.26 9.92 26.64
N ALA A 126 8.52 8.96 25.76
CA ALA A 126 8.60 7.54 26.09
C ALA A 126 10.05 7.03 26.06
N SER A 127 10.30 5.99 26.87
CA SER A 127 11.57 5.27 26.89
C SER A 127 11.86 4.57 25.55
N PRO A 128 13.14 4.36 25.20
CA PRO A 128 13.51 3.55 24.04
C PRO A 128 12.93 2.13 24.12
N PRO A 129 12.56 1.51 22.98
CA PRO A 129 12.05 0.14 22.98
C PRO A 129 13.10 -0.86 23.43
N SER A 130 12.64 -1.94 24.06
CA SER A 130 13.47 -3.12 24.30
C SER A 130 13.35 -4.09 23.13
N ARG A 131 14.40 -4.88 22.87
CA ARG A 131 14.40 -5.92 21.83
C ARG A 131 14.56 -7.28 22.49
N ASP A 132 13.68 -8.21 22.16
CA ASP A 132 13.74 -9.58 22.69
C ASP A 132 14.67 -10.50 21.88
N GLN A 133 14.72 -11.78 22.28
CA GLN A 133 15.53 -12.81 21.62
C GLN A 133 15.02 -13.14 20.20
N GLU A 134 13.76 -12.89 19.90
CA GLU A 134 13.14 -13.08 18.59
C GLU A 134 13.27 -11.83 17.70
N SER A 135 14.12 -10.88 18.11
CA SER A 135 14.33 -9.60 17.43
C SER A 135 13.08 -8.71 17.35
N THR A 136 12.08 -8.95 18.19
CA THR A 136 10.86 -8.16 18.27
C THR A 136 11.04 -7.00 19.24
N PHE A 137 10.56 -5.81 18.83
CA PHE A 137 10.61 -4.60 19.63
C PHE A 137 9.38 -4.48 20.51
N HIS A 138 9.58 -4.15 21.78
CA HIS A 138 8.55 -3.95 22.78
C HIS A 138 8.58 -2.53 23.31
N PHE A 139 7.41 -1.88 23.29
CA PHE A 139 7.18 -0.54 23.82
C PHE A 139 6.33 -0.67 25.08
N GLU A 140 6.85 -0.20 26.22
CA GLU A 140 6.20 -0.35 27.54
C GLU A 140 4.79 0.26 27.57
N ASP A 141 4.61 1.40 26.91
CA ASP A 141 3.35 2.14 26.85
C ASP A 141 2.39 1.62 25.76
N GLN A 142 2.89 0.82 24.80
CA GLN A 142 2.10 0.23 23.72
C GLN A 142 2.38 -1.27 23.52
N PRO A 143 1.97 -2.14 24.45
CA PRO A 143 2.27 -3.58 24.40
C PRO A 143 1.71 -4.32 23.18
N SER A 144 0.71 -3.75 22.51
CA SER A 144 0.08 -4.35 21.32
C SER A 144 0.82 -4.04 20.01
N PHE A 145 1.83 -3.16 20.05
CA PHE A 145 2.62 -2.77 18.90
C PHE A 145 4.00 -3.41 18.98
N THR A 146 4.18 -4.50 18.25
CA THR A 146 5.38 -5.35 18.33
C THR A 146 6.02 -5.56 16.95
N PRO A 147 6.54 -4.50 16.30
CA PRO A 147 7.31 -4.64 15.07
C PRO A 147 8.62 -5.40 15.35
N ASN A 148 9.18 -6.06 14.34
CA ASN A 148 10.47 -6.79 14.48
C ASN A 148 11.59 -6.23 13.58
N LYS A 149 11.38 -5.02 13.07
CA LYS A 149 12.36 -4.21 12.35
C LYS A 149 12.38 -2.79 12.88
N SER A 150 13.57 -2.29 13.19
CA SER A 150 13.78 -0.88 13.53
C SER A 150 13.72 0.00 12.28
N PRO A 151 13.46 1.31 12.43
CA PRO A 151 13.56 2.25 11.32
C PRO A 151 14.96 2.26 10.68
N GLU A 152 16.01 2.08 11.49
CA GLU A 152 17.39 1.98 10.99
C GLU A 152 17.57 0.78 10.06
N GLU A 153 17.14 -0.42 10.49
CA GLU A 153 17.23 -1.63 9.68
C GLU A 153 16.44 -1.46 8.38
N MET A 154 15.24 -0.88 8.42
CA MET A 154 14.43 -0.61 7.22
C MET A 154 15.14 0.33 6.23
N LEU A 155 15.84 1.36 6.72
CA LEU A 155 16.59 2.28 5.85
C LEU A 155 17.77 1.58 5.20
N ARG A 156 18.55 0.83 5.98
CA ARG A 156 19.73 0.09 5.49
C ARG A 156 19.36 -1.00 4.49
N GLU A 157 18.22 -1.66 4.71
CA GLU A 157 17.64 -2.69 3.83
C GLU A 157 16.93 -2.08 2.60
N GLY A 158 16.92 -0.75 2.47
CA GLY A 158 16.43 -0.06 1.29
C GLY A 158 14.92 -0.12 1.12
N CYS A 159 14.15 -0.26 2.21
CA CYS A 159 12.72 -0.59 2.24
C CYS A 159 11.83 0.16 1.23
N PHE A 160 12.15 1.40 0.86
CA PHE A 160 11.33 2.25 -0.01
C PHE A 160 12.01 2.65 -1.33
N GLY A 161 12.86 1.77 -1.86
CA GLY A 161 13.51 1.94 -3.15
C GLY A 161 14.33 3.23 -3.24
N GLY A 162 14.97 3.61 -2.15
CA GLY A 162 15.85 4.77 -2.11
C GLY A 162 15.19 6.15 -2.06
N SER A 163 13.86 6.23 -2.11
CA SER A 163 13.15 7.44 -2.52
C SER A 163 12.19 8.03 -1.48
N TYR A 164 12.13 7.47 -0.27
CA TYR A 164 11.15 7.89 0.74
C TYR A 164 11.28 9.36 1.15
N PHE A 165 12.51 9.85 1.29
CA PHE A 165 12.84 11.22 1.69
C PHE A 165 13.19 12.13 0.50
N ARG A 166 12.80 11.76 -0.73
CA ARG A 166 12.95 12.64 -1.88
C ARG A 166 12.18 13.95 -1.70
N PRO A 167 12.54 15.01 -2.45
CA PRO A 167 11.70 16.20 -2.56
C PRO A 167 10.26 15.83 -2.91
N LEU A 168 9.34 16.20 -2.03
CA LEU A 168 7.93 15.83 -2.14
C LEU A 168 7.07 17.08 -2.18
N TYR A 169 6.40 17.31 -3.30
CA TYR A 169 5.36 18.34 -3.37
C TYR A 169 4.05 17.79 -2.80
N SER A 170 3.62 18.30 -1.64
CA SER A 170 2.32 17.99 -1.07
C SER A 170 1.26 18.87 -1.73
N ARG A 171 0.27 18.24 -2.38
CA ARG A 171 -0.85 19.00 -2.99
C ARG A 171 -1.75 19.59 -1.93
N ARG A 172 -1.87 18.96 -0.76
CA ARG A 172 -2.71 19.44 0.33
C ARG A 172 -2.11 20.68 1.00
N LEU A 173 -0.80 20.71 1.19
CA LEU A 173 -0.10 21.85 1.80
C LEU A 173 0.33 22.91 0.79
N GLY A 174 0.39 22.56 -0.51
CA GLY A 174 0.84 23.47 -1.56
C GLY A 174 2.33 23.80 -1.48
N THR A 175 3.13 22.97 -0.80
CA THR A 175 4.58 23.20 -0.58
C THR A 175 5.40 21.95 -0.84
N THR A 176 6.70 22.14 -1.07
CA THR A 176 7.66 21.04 -1.23
C THR A 176 8.38 20.77 0.09
N ILE A 177 8.26 19.54 0.57
CA ILE A 177 8.96 19.01 1.74
C ILE A 177 10.32 18.48 1.27
N ILE A 178 11.39 18.99 1.88
CA ILE A 178 12.79 18.65 1.61
C ILE A 178 13.56 18.57 2.93
N ASP A 179 14.66 17.82 2.93
CA ASP A 179 15.62 17.74 4.05
C ASP A 179 15.07 17.24 5.40
N ASP A 180 13.85 16.72 5.43
CA ASP A 180 13.21 16.25 6.66
C ASP A 180 13.82 14.94 7.19
N TYR A 181 14.60 14.21 6.39
CA TYR A 181 15.41 13.09 6.87
C TYR A 181 16.49 13.49 7.88
N ARG A 182 16.85 14.79 7.96
CA ARG A 182 17.87 15.30 8.90
C ARG A 182 17.40 15.25 10.36
N GLU A 183 16.12 15.02 10.60
CA GLU A 183 15.58 14.75 11.94
C GLU A 183 16.01 13.38 12.48
N LEU A 184 16.40 12.47 11.59
CA LEU A 184 16.80 11.12 11.96
C LEU A 184 18.20 11.12 12.57
N PRO A 185 18.50 10.22 13.52
CA PRO A 185 19.85 10.06 14.04
C PRO A 185 20.83 9.78 12.92
N SER A 186 21.93 10.54 12.87
CA SER A 186 22.95 10.40 11.83
C SER A 186 23.58 9.01 11.80
N SER A 187 23.58 8.29 12.92
CA SER A 187 23.99 6.90 13.00
C SER A 187 23.20 5.99 12.07
N TRP A 188 21.90 6.22 11.87
CA TRP A 188 21.02 5.35 11.07
C TRP A 188 21.39 5.29 9.60
N TYR A 189 21.93 6.38 9.06
CA TYR A 189 22.35 6.48 7.67
C TYR A 189 23.88 6.68 7.53
N SER A 190 24.63 6.55 8.62
CA SER A 190 26.08 6.54 8.58
C SER A 190 26.58 5.35 7.76
N GLY A 191 27.47 5.62 6.80
CA GLY A 191 27.99 4.64 5.84
C GLY A 191 27.07 4.33 4.65
N LEU A 192 25.86 4.90 4.60
CA LEU A 192 24.97 4.79 3.44
C LEU A 192 25.13 5.97 2.49
N GLU A 193 24.95 5.72 1.20
CA GLU A 193 24.85 6.79 0.21
C GLU A 193 23.44 7.41 0.29
N VAL A 194 23.31 8.54 0.99
CA VAL A 194 22.02 9.23 1.24
C VAL A 194 21.27 9.55 -0.06
N SER A 195 21.98 9.98 -1.11
CA SER A 195 21.40 10.27 -2.43
C SER A 195 20.71 9.06 -3.07
N LYS A 196 21.22 7.86 -2.79
CA LYS A 196 20.73 6.61 -3.35
C LYS A 196 19.69 5.94 -2.45
N PHE A 197 19.92 5.90 -1.14
CA PHE A 197 19.09 5.13 -0.20
C PHE A 197 17.93 5.92 0.43
N LEU A 198 18.02 7.25 0.48
CA LEU A 198 17.01 8.08 1.17
C LEU A 198 16.34 9.08 0.24
N THR A 199 17.12 9.81 -0.56
CA THR A 199 16.63 11.00 -1.29
C THR A 199 16.62 10.83 -2.81
N SER A 200 16.68 9.60 -3.32
CA SER A 200 16.63 9.34 -4.76
C SER A 200 15.33 9.91 -5.34
N PRO A 201 15.38 10.68 -6.44
CA PRO A 201 14.17 11.25 -7.04
C PRO A 201 13.23 10.18 -7.59
N THR A 202 13.76 9.01 -7.93
CA THR A 202 13.03 7.89 -8.53
C THR A 202 13.16 6.65 -7.67
N TYR A 203 12.06 5.92 -7.52
CA TYR A 203 12.04 4.63 -6.84
C TYR A 203 12.84 3.59 -7.63
N ASP A 204 13.80 2.94 -6.97
CA ASP A 204 14.59 1.85 -7.54
C ASP A 204 14.34 0.55 -6.76
N ALA A 205 13.76 -0.44 -7.44
CA ALA A 205 13.44 -1.72 -6.81
C ALA A 205 14.69 -2.53 -6.45
N GLU A 206 15.82 -2.33 -7.13
CA GLU A 206 17.07 -3.07 -6.88
C GLU A 206 17.71 -2.72 -5.54
N ILE A 207 17.35 -1.56 -4.97
CA ILE A 207 17.82 -1.12 -3.65
C ILE A 207 17.09 -1.88 -2.53
N ASN A 208 15.87 -2.35 -2.78
CA ASN A 208 15.10 -3.07 -1.79
C ASN A 208 15.73 -4.43 -1.47
N LYS A 209 15.67 -4.84 -0.19
CA LYS A 209 16.04 -6.20 0.24
C LYS A 209 15.49 -7.30 -0.67
N TYR A 210 14.22 -7.23 -1.05
CA TYR A 210 13.55 -8.25 -1.87
C TYR A 210 13.55 -7.94 -3.38
N LYS A 211 14.29 -6.91 -3.83
CA LYS A 211 14.49 -6.53 -5.24
C LYS A 211 13.20 -6.34 -6.06
N VAL A 212 12.10 -5.99 -5.40
CA VAL A 212 10.79 -5.79 -6.04
C VAL A 212 10.13 -4.51 -5.55
N SER A 213 9.44 -3.81 -6.45
CA SER A 213 8.58 -2.69 -6.06
C SER A 213 7.30 -3.21 -5.41
N SER A 214 6.85 -2.53 -4.36
CA SER A 214 5.53 -2.76 -3.78
C SER A 214 4.95 -1.50 -3.16
N GLY A 215 3.67 -1.55 -2.79
CA GLY A 215 2.99 -0.43 -2.15
C GLY A 215 2.44 0.62 -3.12
N GLN A 216 1.87 1.66 -2.52
CA GLN A 216 1.32 2.83 -3.20
C GLN A 216 2.29 4.01 -3.05
N SER A 217 2.28 4.94 -4.00
CA SER A 217 3.10 6.16 -3.90
C SER A 217 2.60 7.08 -2.79
N ILE A 218 3.47 7.95 -2.30
CA ILE A 218 3.10 8.93 -1.27
C ILE A 218 2.00 9.89 -1.75
N GLU A 219 1.93 10.20 -3.04
CA GLU A 219 0.83 10.95 -3.65
C GLU A 219 -0.50 10.20 -3.59
N GLU A 220 -0.49 8.87 -3.78
CA GLU A 220 -1.67 8.04 -3.62
C GLU A 220 -2.11 7.97 -2.15
N TRP A 221 -1.17 7.89 -1.22
CA TRP A 221 -1.46 7.98 0.21
C TRP A 221 -2.06 9.33 0.61
N GLU A 222 -1.55 10.43 0.06
CA GLU A 222 -2.12 11.77 0.25
C GLU A 222 -3.54 11.82 -0.31
N ALA A 223 -3.76 11.34 -1.54
CA ALA A 223 -5.06 11.31 -2.19
C ALA A 223 -6.09 10.42 -1.46
N ALA A 224 -5.64 9.32 -0.84
CA ALA A 224 -6.47 8.44 -0.04
C ALA A 224 -6.77 8.98 1.38
N GLY A 225 -6.19 10.13 1.76
CA GLY A 225 -6.36 10.73 3.09
C GLY A 225 -5.67 9.94 4.19
N TRP A 226 -4.62 9.17 3.86
CA TRP A 226 -3.90 8.36 4.84
C TRP A 226 -2.79 9.13 5.57
N ILE A 227 -2.34 10.24 4.99
CA ILE A 227 -1.35 11.15 5.58
C ILE A 227 -2.05 12.14 6.50
N ASN A 228 -1.50 12.32 7.70
CA ASN A 228 -1.93 13.32 8.66
C ASN A 228 -0.89 14.44 8.70
N HIS A 229 -1.11 15.49 7.91
CA HIS A 229 -0.15 16.59 7.74
C HIS A 229 0.08 17.45 8.99
N THR A 230 -0.76 17.30 10.03
CA THR A 230 -0.54 17.94 11.33
C THR A 230 0.64 17.29 12.06
N TYR A 231 0.77 15.97 11.98
CA TYR A 231 1.79 15.22 12.71
C TYR A 231 2.92 14.74 11.80
N ASP A 232 2.62 14.00 10.73
CA ASP A 232 3.60 13.33 9.88
C ASP A 232 3.24 13.45 8.40
N VAL A 233 3.95 14.35 7.70
CA VAL A 233 3.70 14.66 6.30
C VAL A 233 4.11 13.57 5.32
N ARG A 234 5.00 12.66 5.71
CA ARG A 234 5.32 11.48 4.92
C ARG A 234 4.51 10.25 5.32
N GLY A 235 3.65 10.37 6.33
CA GLY A 235 2.76 9.32 6.78
C GLY A 235 3.45 8.25 7.63
N TRP A 236 3.14 6.99 7.35
CA TRP A 236 3.44 5.84 8.23
C TRP A 236 4.90 5.73 8.68
N PHE A 237 5.85 5.75 7.74
CA PHE A 237 7.23 5.46 8.12
C PHE A 237 7.89 6.63 8.87
N GLN A 238 7.58 7.88 8.53
CA GLN A 238 7.97 9.03 9.35
C GLN A 238 7.37 8.99 10.75
N TRP A 239 6.07 8.65 10.86
CA TRP A 239 5.44 8.42 12.16
C TRP A 239 6.20 7.34 12.94
N TYR A 240 6.56 6.22 12.29
CA TYR A 240 7.27 5.12 12.94
C TYR A 240 8.67 5.52 13.41
N CYS A 241 9.43 6.28 12.61
CA CYS A 241 10.73 6.82 13.03
C CYS A 241 10.62 7.62 14.33
N ARG A 242 9.66 8.54 14.39
CA ARG A 242 9.47 9.43 15.54
C ARG A 242 8.90 8.69 16.75
N PHE A 243 7.97 7.78 16.53
CA PHE A 243 7.44 6.90 17.57
C PHE A 243 8.56 6.04 18.19
N TYR A 244 9.45 5.48 17.36
CA TYR A 244 10.61 4.71 17.81
C TYR A 244 11.60 5.55 18.63
N MET A 245 11.77 6.83 18.28
CA MET A 245 12.58 7.80 19.03
C MET A 245 11.90 8.33 20.32
N GLY A 246 10.71 7.84 20.66
CA GLY A 246 10.02 8.17 21.90
C GLY A 246 8.96 9.27 21.78
N ARG A 247 8.64 9.77 20.58
CA ARG A 247 7.51 10.69 20.38
C ARG A 247 6.20 9.96 20.61
N ARG A 248 5.25 10.58 21.31
CA ARG A 248 3.85 10.15 21.38
C ARG A 248 2.91 11.26 20.94
N CYS A 249 1.87 10.93 20.18
CA CYS A 249 0.89 11.89 19.71
C CYS A 249 -0.50 11.25 19.49
N GLU A 250 -1.50 12.08 19.22
CA GLU A 250 -2.89 11.62 19.03
C GLU A 250 -3.07 10.69 17.81
N ASP A 251 -2.12 10.65 16.86
CA ASP A 251 -2.18 9.77 15.69
C ASP A 251 -1.73 8.33 16.00
N ASP A 252 -1.15 8.08 17.18
CA ASP A 252 -0.52 6.80 17.54
C ASP A 252 -1.51 5.63 17.45
N GLU A 253 -2.69 5.76 18.06
CA GLU A 253 -3.72 4.72 18.04
C GLU A 253 -4.14 4.36 16.60
N ARG A 254 -4.27 5.38 15.74
CA ARG A 254 -4.64 5.19 14.33
C ARG A 254 -3.56 4.39 13.60
N GLN A 255 -2.30 4.73 13.82
CA GLN A 255 -1.16 4.13 13.12
C GLN A 255 -0.90 2.70 13.62
N ILE A 256 -0.94 2.47 14.93
CA ILE A 256 -0.85 1.12 15.54
C ILE A 256 -2.02 0.24 15.05
N SER A 257 -3.24 0.78 14.96
CA SER A 257 -4.40 0.06 14.43
C SER A 257 -4.22 -0.36 12.96
N ARG A 258 -3.59 0.49 12.13
CA ARG A 258 -3.25 0.16 10.73
C ARG A 258 -2.19 -0.93 10.68
N TRP A 259 -1.11 -0.79 11.45
CA TRP A 259 -0.06 -1.81 11.56
C TRP A 259 -0.65 -3.16 11.93
N ARG A 260 -1.49 -3.21 12.97
CA ARG A 260 -2.12 -4.45 13.44
C ARG A 260 -2.97 -5.12 12.36
N LYS A 261 -3.72 -4.33 11.57
CA LYS A 261 -4.53 -4.82 10.43
C LYS A 261 -3.67 -5.30 9.27
N CYS A 262 -2.47 -4.74 9.10
CA CYS A 262 -1.55 -5.09 8.02
C CYS A 262 -0.69 -6.32 8.38
N VAL A 263 0.06 -6.24 9.49
CA VAL A 263 1.10 -7.21 9.86
C VAL A 263 1.12 -7.61 11.34
N GLY A 264 0.17 -7.15 12.15
CA GLY A 264 -0.06 -7.76 13.48
C GLY A 264 -0.43 -9.24 13.38
N ASP A 265 -0.65 -9.92 14.50
CA ASP A 265 -0.95 -11.37 14.54
C ASP A 265 -2.08 -11.80 13.60
N MET A 266 -3.13 -10.97 13.52
CA MET A 266 -4.28 -11.20 12.64
C MET A 266 -4.21 -10.37 11.34
N GLY A 267 -3.05 -9.79 11.06
CA GLY A 267 -2.81 -8.89 9.95
C GLY A 267 -3.00 -9.57 8.59
N ARG A 268 -3.61 -8.84 7.65
CA ARG A 268 -3.91 -9.33 6.30
C ARG A 268 -2.65 -9.85 5.60
N TRP A 269 -1.58 -9.06 5.59
CA TRP A 269 -0.38 -9.35 4.81
C TRP A 269 0.44 -10.45 5.46
N ARG A 270 0.70 -10.36 6.78
CA ARG A 270 1.38 -11.41 7.56
C ARG A 270 0.71 -12.77 7.40
N ARG A 271 -0.61 -12.87 7.65
CA ARG A 271 -1.33 -14.15 7.49
C ARG A 271 -1.30 -14.68 6.06
N THR A 272 -1.44 -13.81 5.06
CA THR A 272 -1.40 -14.24 3.66
C THR A 272 -0.01 -14.78 3.33
N LEU A 273 1.04 -14.17 3.87
CA LEU A 273 2.42 -14.59 3.66
C LEU A 273 2.70 -15.94 4.31
N LEU A 274 2.35 -16.10 5.59
CA LEU A 274 2.49 -17.37 6.31
C LEU A 274 1.71 -18.51 5.65
N LYS A 275 0.51 -18.25 5.12
CA LYS A 275 -0.24 -19.24 4.32
C LYS A 275 0.54 -19.70 3.08
N LYS A 276 1.30 -18.81 2.44
CA LYS A 276 2.12 -19.18 1.27
C LYS A 276 3.26 -20.11 1.68
N TYR A 277 3.98 -19.77 2.76
CA TYR A 277 5.00 -20.65 3.35
C TYR A 277 4.45 -22.06 3.60
N VAL A 278 3.30 -22.16 4.30
CA VAL A 278 2.64 -23.44 4.57
C VAL A 278 2.25 -24.17 3.29
N SER A 279 1.67 -23.46 2.31
CA SER A 279 1.25 -24.07 1.03
C SER A 279 2.42 -24.61 0.19
N MET A 280 3.61 -24.03 0.36
CA MET A 280 4.84 -24.46 -0.29
C MET A 280 5.57 -25.55 0.52
N GLY A 281 5.04 -25.93 1.69
CA GLY A 281 5.63 -26.93 2.57
C GLY A 281 6.90 -26.46 3.29
N ILE A 282 7.15 -25.14 3.32
CA ILE A 282 8.33 -24.55 3.98
C ILE A 282 8.06 -24.48 5.47
N LYS A 283 9.01 -24.97 6.26
CA LYS A 283 8.93 -25.05 7.73
C LYS A 283 10.02 -24.25 8.44
N GLU A 284 11.05 -23.85 7.71
CA GLU A 284 12.21 -23.16 8.22
C GLU A 284 12.36 -21.82 7.48
N VAL A 285 12.63 -20.75 8.22
CA VAL A 285 12.93 -19.41 7.71
C VAL A 285 14.19 -18.94 8.42
N PHE A 286 15.19 -18.58 7.63
CA PHE A 286 16.45 -18.07 8.15
C PHE A 286 16.36 -16.56 8.41
N ASP A 287 17.08 -16.09 9.43
CA ASP A 287 16.98 -14.72 9.92
C ASP A 287 17.53 -13.67 8.94
N ASP A 288 18.41 -14.08 8.03
CA ASP A 288 18.91 -13.29 6.90
C ASP A 288 17.93 -13.22 5.72
N GLY A 289 16.92 -14.08 5.69
CA GLY A 289 15.98 -14.21 4.58
C GLY A 289 16.57 -14.94 3.38
N GLU A 290 17.70 -15.63 3.55
CA GLU A 290 18.25 -16.54 2.54
C GLU A 290 17.65 -17.93 2.76
N ASP A 291 16.69 -18.31 1.93
CA ASP A 291 16.36 -19.73 1.82
C ASP A 291 17.54 -20.41 1.10
N GLU A 292 18.25 -21.30 1.78
CA GLU A 292 19.40 -22.05 1.24
C GLU A 292 19.05 -22.80 -0.08
N GLU A 293 17.77 -23.08 -0.29
CA GLU A 293 17.21 -23.72 -1.48
C GLU A 293 16.58 -22.76 -2.53
N GLY A 294 16.72 -21.44 -2.36
CA GLY A 294 16.28 -20.44 -3.34
C GLY A 294 14.77 -20.36 -3.59
N ARG A 295 13.94 -20.79 -2.62
CA ARG A 295 12.47 -20.84 -2.76
C ARG A 295 11.80 -19.53 -2.33
N ASP A 296 12.02 -18.46 -3.10
CA ASP A 296 11.43 -17.14 -2.83
C ASP A 296 9.90 -17.18 -2.63
N VAL A 297 9.45 -17.05 -1.38
CA VAL A 297 8.02 -17.02 -1.02
C VAL A 297 7.44 -15.65 -1.30
N SER A 298 7.11 -15.36 -2.56
CA SER A 298 6.39 -14.13 -2.96
C SER A 298 7.09 -12.84 -2.48
N PRO A 299 8.21 -12.43 -3.13
CA PRO A 299 8.99 -11.24 -2.77
C PRO A 299 8.16 -9.96 -2.56
N VAL A 300 7.11 -9.76 -3.36
CA VAL A 300 6.23 -8.57 -3.26
C VAL A 300 5.52 -8.49 -1.91
N MET A 301 5.16 -9.65 -1.33
CA MET A 301 4.50 -9.69 -0.03
C MET A 301 5.46 -9.53 1.12
N HIS A 302 6.69 -10.06 0.98
CA HIS A 302 7.79 -9.73 1.89
C HIS A 302 8.07 -8.24 1.90
N GLN A 303 8.25 -7.62 0.73
CA GLN A 303 8.45 -6.17 0.63
C GLN A 303 7.27 -5.40 1.24
N THR A 304 6.03 -5.84 0.98
CA THR A 304 4.85 -5.21 1.57
C THR A 304 4.86 -5.30 3.10
N CYS A 305 5.21 -6.45 3.66
CA CYS A 305 5.33 -6.63 5.11
C CYS A 305 6.47 -5.77 5.69
N HIS A 306 7.59 -5.72 4.98
CA HIS A 306 8.76 -4.96 5.35
C HIS A 306 8.47 -3.46 5.45
N HIS A 307 7.66 -2.89 4.53
CA HIS A 307 7.15 -1.51 4.66
C HIS A 307 6.40 -1.22 5.98
N TRP A 308 5.85 -2.25 6.61
CA TRP A 308 5.15 -2.19 7.90
C TRP A 308 6.02 -2.67 9.07
N ALA A 309 7.35 -2.65 8.94
CA ALA A 309 8.30 -3.05 9.97
C ALA A 309 8.12 -4.50 10.45
N TYR A 310 7.77 -5.39 9.53
CA TYR A 310 7.60 -6.82 9.79
C TYR A 310 8.36 -7.68 8.77
N GLU A 311 9.14 -8.62 9.29
CA GLU A 311 9.76 -9.72 8.56
C GLU A 311 9.30 -11.05 9.15
N VAL A 312 9.14 -12.08 8.32
CA VAL A 312 8.74 -13.41 8.81
C VAL A 312 9.90 -14.02 9.61
N ARG A 313 9.61 -14.47 10.83
CA ARG A 313 10.56 -15.20 11.69
C ARG A 313 10.16 -16.65 11.86
N GLN A 314 11.10 -17.48 12.28
CA GLN A 314 10.86 -18.91 12.54
C GLN A 314 9.73 -19.14 13.55
N ALA A 315 9.72 -18.39 14.66
CA ALA A 315 8.70 -18.49 15.69
C ALA A 315 7.27 -18.22 15.16
N ASP A 316 7.13 -17.24 14.26
CA ASP A 316 5.86 -16.92 13.61
C ASP A 316 5.35 -18.07 12.74
N LEU A 317 6.25 -18.64 11.94
CA LEU A 317 5.93 -19.74 11.05
C LEU A 317 5.56 -20.99 11.85
N GLU A 318 6.32 -21.34 12.88
CA GLU A 318 6.00 -22.45 13.78
C GLU A 318 4.65 -22.28 14.47
N ARG A 319 4.39 -21.11 15.03
CA ARG A 319 3.10 -20.79 15.66
C ARG A 319 1.96 -20.97 14.64
N PHE A 320 2.17 -20.51 13.41
CA PHE A 320 1.18 -20.63 12.35
C PHE A 320 0.96 -22.09 11.92
N TRP A 321 2.00 -22.92 11.85
CA TRP A 321 1.88 -24.37 11.61
C TRP A 321 1.13 -25.10 12.74
N LYS A 322 1.39 -24.71 14.00
CA LYS A 322 0.77 -25.32 15.19
C LYS A 322 -0.72 -24.96 15.32
N VAL A 323 -1.08 -23.69 15.11
CA VAL A 323 -2.41 -23.15 15.44
C VAL A 323 -3.28 -22.91 14.19
N GLY A 324 -2.67 -22.76 13.00
CA GLY A 324 -3.36 -22.39 11.76
C GLY A 324 -3.95 -20.98 11.77
N LYS A 325 -3.68 -20.18 12.82
CA LYS A 325 -4.21 -18.84 13.04
C LYS A 325 -3.13 -17.87 13.44
#